data_AF-A0A2T4WBE3-F1
#
_entry.id   AF-A0A2T4WBE3-F1
#
_cell.length_a   1.000
_cell.length_b   1.000
_cell.length_c   1.000
_cell.angle_alpha   90.00
_cell.angle_beta   90.00
_cell.angle_gamma   90.00
#
_symmetry.space_group_name_H-M   'P 1'
#
loop_
_entity.id
_entity.type
_entity.pdbx_description
1 polymer ?
#
loop_
_entity_poly.entity_id
_entity_poly.type
_entity_poly.pdbx_seq_one_letter_code
_entity_poly.pdbx_strand_id
1 'polypeptide(L)'
;IINLLPHINKRILTSATHSVEIPGFVRLDKPTTINYLNEKVVSKLEIKTVISPSKNKLQTLLNLLEHLGNQTGIIFCNLRDSIDEVSRFLDKNNINYSCFSGGMEQKDRERSLIKFRNGTNQILIATDLGSRGIDIPELKFIIHYEVPRAEEEFIHRNGRTARVDAKGTAYVLKWDKASLPDFIKNTKNANISKKAVLKPQYWETLFISGGRKDKISKGDIAGLFFKQGEINKEQLGNIELKQDCAFVAVPLSIAKELADKLNNSRLKKKKVRVTIL
;
A
#
# COMPACT_ATOMS: atom_id res chain seq x y z
N ILE A 1 17.94 2.62 31.53
CA ILE A 1 18.62 2.76 30.22
C ILE A 1 19.27 4.13 30.06
N ILE A 2 18.53 5.25 29.99
CA ILE A 2 19.11 6.59 29.80
C ILE A 2 20.12 6.97 30.91
N ASN A 3 19.79 6.69 32.18
CA ASN A 3 20.70 6.93 33.31
C ASN A 3 21.98 6.07 33.29
N LEU A 4 22.03 5.02 32.45
CA LEU A 4 23.19 4.14 32.31
C LEU A 4 24.13 4.57 31.16
N LEU A 5 23.82 5.70 30.51
CA LEU A 5 24.58 6.21 29.38
C LEU A 5 25.21 7.57 29.77
N PRO A 6 26.31 7.56 30.54
CA PRO A 6 26.87 8.75 31.21
C PRO A 6 27.47 9.77 30.25
N HIS A 7 27.75 9.39 29.00
CA HIS A 7 28.38 10.25 27.98
C HIS A 7 27.40 10.71 26.89
N ILE A 8 26.08 10.67 27.12
CA ILE A 8 25.11 11.21 26.15
C ILE A 8 25.26 12.72 26.04
N ASN A 9 25.70 13.17 24.87
CA ASN A 9 25.85 14.57 24.49
C ASN A 9 24.79 15.03 23.46
N LYS A 10 24.06 14.10 22.82
CA LYS A 10 23.00 14.41 21.85
C LYS A 10 21.80 13.49 22.05
N ARG A 11 20.61 14.08 22.08
CA ARG A 11 19.33 13.38 22.19
C ARG A 11 18.43 13.81 21.04
N ILE A 12 17.85 12.83 20.36
CA ILE A 12 16.88 13.06 19.29
C ILE A 12 15.65 12.23 19.65
N LEU A 13 14.50 12.89 19.77
CA LEU A 13 13.22 12.21 19.90
C LEU A 13 12.44 12.44 18.61
N THR A 14 11.87 11.36 18.08
CA THR A 14 10.99 11.40 16.92
C THR A 14 9.64 10.88 17.33
N SER A 15 8.58 11.59 16.95
CA SER A 15 7.21 11.14 17.11
C SER A 15 6.40 11.56 15.88
N ALA A 16 5.39 10.76 15.54
CA ALA A 16 4.43 11.09 14.51
C ALA A 16 3.31 12.02 15.02
N THR A 17 3.09 12.07 16.35
CA THR A 17 2.05 12.87 17.00
C THR A 17 2.61 13.55 18.25
N HIS A 18 2.04 14.71 18.61
CA HIS A 18 2.45 15.48 19.79
C HIS A 18 1.68 15.11 21.07
N SER A 19 0.87 14.05 21.07
CA SER A 19 -0.01 13.69 22.19
C SER A 19 0.69 13.04 23.38
N VAL A 20 2.01 12.87 23.34
CA VAL A 20 2.78 12.22 24.41
C VAL A 20 3.60 13.26 25.16
N GLU A 21 3.30 13.45 26.45
CA GLU A 21 4.15 14.25 27.34
C GLU A 21 5.54 13.63 27.43
N ILE A 22 6.57 14.45 27.19
CA ILE A 22 7.95 14.00 27.27
C ILE A 22 8.32 13.87 28.76
N PRO A 23 8.64 12.67 29.25
CA PRO A 23 8.98 12.50 30.66
C PRO A 23 10.22 13.31 31.04
N GLY A 24 10.20 13.94 32.23
CA GLY A 24 11.29 14.80 32.71
C GLY A 24 12.66 14.10 32.79
N PHE A 25 12.69 12.78 32.95
CA PHE A 25 13.93 12.00 32.99
C PHE A 25 14.72 12.00 31.66
N VAL A 26 14.08 12.39 30.54
CA VAL A 26 14.75 12.54 29.24
C VAL A 26 15.68 13.75 29.22
N ARG A 27 15.47 14.72 30.13
CA ARG A 27 16.31 15.93 30.33
C ARG A 27 16.65 16.64 29.01
N LEU A 28 15.63 16.98 28.22
CA LEU A 28 15.84 17.79 27.01
C LEU A 28 16.08 19.24 27.41
N ASP A 29 17.35 19.65 27.47
CA ASP A 29 17.72 21.04 27.74
C ASP A 29 17.51 21.88 26.48
N LYS A 30 16.47 22.72 26.48
CA LYS A 30 16.10 23.64 25.37
C LYS A 30 16.13 22.97 23.98
N PRO A 31 15.31 21.93 23.74
CA PRO A 31 15.33 21.21 22.47
C PRO A 31 14.88 22.12 21.32
N THR A 32 15.55 21.99 20.16
CA THR A 32 15.04 22.53 18.91
C THR A 32 13.88 21.66 18.43
N THR A 33 12.65 22.16 18.56
CA THR A 33 11.46 21.46 18.07
C THR A 33 11.25 21.77 16.59
N ILE A 34 11.37 20.75 15.74
CA ILE A 34 11.00 20.84 14.34
C ILE A 34 9.57 20.31 14.22
N ASN A 35 8.59 21.21 14.05
CA ASN A 35 7.19 20.87 13.93
C ASN A 35 6.67 21.22 12.52
N TYR A 36 6.37 20.20 11.73
CA TYR A 36 5.77 20.33 10.39
C TYR A 36 4.23 20.26 10.40
N LEU A 37 3.59 20.14 11.57
CA LEU A 37 2.12 20.17 11.72
C LEU A 37 1.54 21.60 11.74
N ASN A 38 2.38 22.63 11.90
CA ASN A 38 1.95 24.03 11.96
C ASN A 38 1.53 24.61 10.61
N GLU A 39 1.87 23.95 9.51
CA GLU A 39 1.12 24.14 8.29
C GLU A 39 -0.16 23.33 8.44
N LYS A 40 -1.30 24.01 8.64
CA LYS A 40 -2.61 23.46 8.32
C LYS A 40 -2.60 23.11 6.83
N VAL A 41 -1.97 22.00 6.47
CA VAL A 41 -2.28 21.26 5.27
C VAL A 41 -3.69 20.77 5.55
N VAL A 42 -4.67 21.61 5.21
CA VAL A 42 -6.07 21.20 5.16
C VAL A 42 -6.06 20.07 4.15
N SER A 43 -6.00 18.84 4.66
CA SER A 43 -6.07 17.65 3.84
C SER A 43 -7.35 17.81 3.02
N LYS A 44 -7.23 17.91 1.69
CA LYS A 44 -8.37 17.95 0.76
C LYS A 44 -9.04 16.57 0.67
N LEU A 45 -8.97 15.79 1.75
CA LEU A 45 -9.56 14.48 1.87
C LEU A 45 -11.06 14.63 2.00
N GLU A 46 -11.77 14.14 0.98
CA GLU A 46 -13.22 14.03 1.06
C GLU A 46 -13.57 12.73 1.81
N ILE A 47 -14.34 12.83 2.88
CA ILE A 47 -14.84 11.66 3.61
C ILE A 47 -16.29 11.40 3.19
N LYS A 48 -16.55 10.19 2.69
CA LYS A 48 -17.88 9.73 2.29
C LYS A 48 -18.30 8.49 3.05
N THR A 49 -19.59 8.39 3.34
CA THR A 49 -20.18 7.17 3.90
C THR A 49 -20.83 6.35 2.80
N VAL A 50 -20.61 5.04 2.84
CA VAL A 50 -21.29 4.07 1.97
C VAL A 50 -22.15 3.19 2.88
N ILE A 51 -23.47 3.32 2.72
CA ILE A 51 -24.43 2.59 3.56
C ILE A 51 -24.60 1.18 3.00
N SER A 52 -24.42 0.20 3.87
CA SER A 52 -24.72 -1.20 3.59
C SER A 52 -26.08 -1.57 4.20
N PRO A 53 -26.96 -2.26 3.46
CA PRO A 53 -28.24 -2.73 3.98
C PRO A 53 -28.08 -3.91 4.96
N SER A 54 -26.90 -4.53 5.01
CA SER A 54 -26.61 -5.68 5.86
C SER A 54 -25.41 -5.41 6.77
N LYS A 55 -25.36 -6.13 7.89
CA LYS A 55 -24.20 -6.13 8.77
C LYS A 55 -22.97 -6.71 8.07
N ASN A 56 -23.17 -7.69 7.19
CA ASN A 56 -22.12 -8.15 6.28
C ASN A 56 -22.01 -7.17 5.11
N LYS A 57 -20.88 -6.46 5.02
CA LYS A 57 -20.68 -5.35 4.09
C LYS A 57 -19.95 -5.77 2.81
N LEU A 58 -19.72 -7.06 2.57
CA LEU A 58 -18.94 -7.58 1.43
C LEU A 58 -19.57 -7.19 0.08
N GLN A 59 -20.88 -7.35 -0.07
CA GLN A 59 -21.55 -6.95 -1.32
C GLN A 59 -21.47 -5.44 -1.56
N THR A 60 -21.60 -4.64 -0.50
CA THR A 60 -21.43 -3.18 -0.58
C THR A 60 -20.00 -2.80 -0.92
N LEU A 61 -19.01 -3.53 -0.40
CA LEU A 61 -17.60 -3.36 -0.77
C LEU A 61 -17.40 -3.64 -2.26
N LEU A 62 -17.94 -4.73 -2.80
CA LEU A 62 -17.86 -5.04 -4.23
C LEU A 62 -18.45 -3.93 -5.08
N ASN A 63 -19.67 -3.50 -4.78
CA ASN A 63 -20.34 -2.43 -5.52
C ASN A 63 -19.52 -1.12 -5.49
N LEU A 64 -18.88 -0.82 -4.35
CA LEU A 64 -17.98 0.33 -4.23
C LEU A 64 -16.71 0.16 -5.08
N LEU A 65 -16.10 -1.02 -5.08
CA LEU A 65 -14.91 -1.28 -5.91
C LEU A 65 -15.24 -1.19 -7.41
N GLU A 66 -16.39 -1.71 -7.83
CA GLU A 66 -16.89 -1.55 -9.21
C GLU A 66 -17.16 -0.08 -9.57
N HIS A 67 -17.66 0.71 -8.61
CA HIS A 67 -17.84 2.16 -8.79
C HIS A 67 -16.49 2.90 -8.94
N LEU A 68 -15.47 2.48 -8.18
CA LEU A 68 -14.14 3.09 -8.20
C LEU A 68 -13.31 2.66 -9.43
N GLY A 69 -13.61 1.48 -9.98
CA GLY A 69 -12.93 0.92 -11.14
C GLY A 69 -11.47 0.58 -10.84
N ASN A 70 -10.58 0.94 -11.76
CA ASN A 70 -9.14 0.63 -11.67
C ASN A 70 -8.29 1.57 -10.81
N GLN A 71 -8.94 2.37 -9.96
CA GLN A 71 -8.21 3.29 -9.10
C GLN A 71 -7.42 2.51 -8.05
N THR A 72 -6.24 3.02 -7.70
CA THR A 72 -5.41 2.42 -6.65
C THR A 72 -5.90 2.83 -5.27
N GLY A 73 -6.03 1.86 -4.38
CA GLY A 73 -6.52 2.14 -3.03
C GLY A 73 -6.24 1.05 -2.02
N ILE A 74 -6.51 1.38 -0.77
CA ILE A 74 -6.33 0.49 0.38
C ILE A 74 -7.67 0.22 1.07
N ILE A 75 -7.87 -1.01 1.49
CA ILE A 75 -9.01 -1.46 2.29
C ILE A 75 -8.50 -1.78 3.68
N PHE A 76 -8.93 -1.01 4.68
CA PHE A 76 -8.57 -1.23 6.06
C PHE A 76 -9.56 -2.14 6.78
N CYS A 77 -9.01 -3.18 7.38
CA CYS A 77 -9.67 -4.07 8.33
C CYS A 77 -9.00 -3.90 9.70
N ASN A 78 -9.75 -4.11 10.78
CA ASN A 78 -9.21 -4.07 12.15
C ASN A 78 -8.55 -5.41 12.51
N LEU A 79 -9.14 -6.52 12.05
CA LEU A 79 -8.72 -7.88 12.41
C LEU A 79 -8.16 -8.65 11.20
N ARG A 80 -7.32 -9.64 11.48
CA ARG A 80 -6.78 -10.56 10.46
C ARG A 80 -7.88 -11.40 9.83
N ASP A 81 -8.80 -11.92 10.63
CA ASP A 81 -9.89 -12.76 10.12
C ASP A 81 -10.77 -12.00 9.11
N SER A 82 -10.96 -10.70 9.31
CA SER A 82 -11.65 -9.82 8.37
C SER A 82 -10.89 -9.68 7.05
N ILE A 83 -9.55 -9.67 7.07
CA ILE A 83 -8.74 -9.71 5.85
C ILE A 83 -9.01 -11.01 5.12
N ASP A 84 -8.96 -12.16 5.80
CA ASP A 84 -9.17 -13.46 5.18
C ASP A 84 -10.59 -13.60 4.60
N GLU A 85 -11.61 -13.04 5.27
CA GLU A 85 -12.98 -13.00 4.77
C GLU A 85 -13.09 -12.14 3.49
N VAL A 86 -12.55 -10.91 3.52
CA VAL A 86 -12.56 -10.00 2.37
C VAL A 86 -11.78 -10.61 1.21
N SER A 87 -10.60 -11.17 1.46
CA SER A 87 -9.75 -11.86 0.48
C SER A 87 -10.50 -12.96 -0.26
N ARG A 88 -11.08 -13.93 0.46
CA ARG A 88 -11.85 -15.02 -0.15
C ARG A 88 -13.03 -14.50 -0.98
N PHE A 89 -13.65 -13.41 -0.54
CA PHE A 89 -14.75 -12.81 -1.27
C PHE A 89 -14.30 -12.10 -2.55
N LEU A 90 -13.18 -11.38 -2.52
CA LEU A 90 -12.61 -10.75 -3.71
C LEU A 90 -12.12 -11.79 -4.73
N ASP A 91 -11.51 -12.90 -4.27
CA ASP A 91 -11.09 -14.01 -5.14
C ASP A 91 -12.29 -14.59 -5.91
N LYS A 92 -13.39 -14.85 -5.21
CA LYS A 92 -14.64 -15.35 -5.83
C LYS A 92 -15.22 -14.41 -6.88
N ASN A 93 -14.89 -13.13 -6.81
CA ASN A 93 -15.35 -12.10 -7.75
C ASN A 93 -14.26 -11.68 -8.75
N ASN A 94 -13.15 -12.44 -8.85
CA ASN A 94 -12.02 -12.17 -9.75
C ASN A 94 -11.44 -10.75 -9.60
N ILE A 95 -11.37 -10.26 -8.36
CA ILE A 95 -10.74 -8.97 -8.05
C ILE A 95 -9.33 -9.22 -7.53
N ASN A 96 -8.34 -8.67 -8.22
CA ASN A 96 -6.94 -8.80 -7.81
C ASN A 96 -6.60 -7.85 -6.66
N TYR A 97 -5.98 -8.41 -5.61
CA TYR A 97 -5.57 -7.67 -4.42
C TYR A 97 -4.25 -8.20 -3.86
N SER A 98 -3.59 -7.36 -3.06
CA SER A 98 -2.48 -7.75 -2.18
C SER A 98 -2.94 -7.68 -0.72
N CYS A 99 -2.44 -8.57 0.13
CA CYS A 99 -2.65 -8.48 1.58
C CYS A 99 -1.42 -7.94 2.31
N PHE A 100 -1.65 -7.21 3.40
CA PHE A 100 -0.60 -6.66 4.23
C PHE A 100 -1.01 -6.59 5.70
N SER A 101 -0.59 -7.59 6.47
CA SER A 101 -0.87 -7.69 7.91
C SER A 101 0.39 -8.03 8.71
N GLY A 102 0.36 -7.75 10.01
CA GLY A 102 1.49 -8.04 10.91
C GLY A 102 1.79 -9.54 11.07
N GLY A 103 0.82 -10.41 10.75
CA GLY A 103 0.98 -11.87 10.85
C GLY A 103 1.59 -12.54 9.62
N MET A 104 1.92 -11.78 8.58
CA MET A 104 2.57 -12.29 7.37
C MET A 104 4.09 -12.34 7.53
N GLU A 105 4.74 -13.30 6.88
CA GLU A 105 6.19 -13.32 6.78
C GLU A 105 6.70 -12.03 6.11
N GLN A 106 7.89 -11.58 6.54
CA GLN A 106 8.51 -10.36 6.02
C GLN A 106 8.67 -10.39 4.50
N LYS A 107 8.99 -11.57 3.94
CA LYS A 107 9.16 -11.77 2.50
C LYS A 107 7.85 -11.62 1.74
N ASP A 108 6.75 -12.15 2.27
CA ASP A 108 5.44 -12.05 1.64
C ASP A 108 4.87 -10.64 1.74
N ARG A 109 5.08 -9.98 2.88
CA ARG A 109 4.79 -8.54 3.05
C ARG A 109 5.48 -7.70 1.97
N GLU A 110 6.77 -7.94 1.76
CA GLU A 110 7.55 -7.22 0.75
C GLU A 110 7.01 -7.48 -0.66
N ARG A 111 6.73 -8.75 -1.01
CA ARG A 111 6.15 -9.14 -2.30
C ARG A 111 4.77 -8.51 -2.54
N SER A 112 3.88 -8.50 -1.55
CA SER A 112 2.58 -7.85 -1.65
C SER A 112 2.69 -6.37 -1.97
N LEU A 113 3.61 -5.67 -1.29
CA LEU A 113 3.86 -4.24 -1.56
C LEU A 113 4.49 -4.01 -2.93
N ILE A 114 5.34 -4.92 -3.41
CA ILE A 114 5.92 -4.83 -4.74
C ILE A 114 4.84 -5.00 -5.81
N LYS A 115 3.98 -6.03 -5.71
CA LYS A 115 2.84 -6.21 -6.63
C LYS A 115 1.95 -4.97 -6.66
N PHE A 116 1.72 -4.37 -5.49
CA PHE A 116 0.94 -3.14 -5.37
C PHE A 116 1.63 -1.94 -6.04
N ARG A 117 2.92 -1.71 -5.75
CA ARG A 117 3.71 -0.61 -6.35
C ARG A 117 3.85 -0.73 -7.86
N ASN A 118 3.99 -1.95 -8.36
CA ASN A 118 4.13 -2.22 -9.78
C ASN A 118 2.80 -2.14 -10.54
N GLY A 119 1.66 -2.02 -9.85
CA GLY A 119 0.34 -1.99 -10.47
C GLY A 119 -0.17 -3.36 -10.90
N THR A 120 0.49 -4.45 -10.47
CA THR A 120 -0.07 -5.80 -10.56
C THR A 120 -1.35 -5.88 -9.76
N ASN A 121 -1.35 -5.36 -8.53
CA ASN A 121 -2.57 -5.29 -7.73
C ASN A 121 -2.93 -3.83 -7.48
N GLN A 122 -4.16 -3.43 -7.82
CA GLN A 122 -4.66 -2.06 -7.58
C GLN A 122 -5.21 -1.88 -6.17
N ILE A 123 -5.48 -2.98 -5.48
CA ILE A 123 -6.08 -3.00 -4.15
C ILE A 123 -5.09 -3.61 -3.15
N LEU A 124 -4.92 -2.94 -2.02
CA LEU A 124 -4.19 -3.46 -0.86
C LEU A 124 -5.17 -3.65 0.30
N ILE A 125 -5.28 -4.84 0.86
CA ILE A 125 -6.05 -5.10 2.08
C ILE A 125 -5.07 -5.11 3.26
N ALA A 126 -5.32 -4.31 4.29
CA ALA A 126 -4.38 -4.16 5.39
C ALA A 126 -5.02 -3.97 6.76
N THR A 127 -4.27 -4.36 7.79
CA THR A 127 -4.50 -3.97 9.19
C THR A 127 -3.68 -2.74 9.56
N ASP A 128 -4.09 -2.01 10.60
CA ASP A 128 -3.35 -0.85 11.14
C ASP A 128 -1.89 -1.18 11.45
N LEU A 129 -1.67 -2.26 12.22
CA LEU A 129 -0.33 -2.66 12.66
C LEU A 129 0.59 -2.95 11.47
N GLY A 130 0.05 -3.56 10.42
CA GLY A 130 0.78 -3.72 9.17
C GLY A 130 1.12 -2.36 8.59
N SER A 131 0.09 -1.57 8.24
CA SER A 131 0.23 -0.40 7.37
C SER A 131 1.01 0.81 7.89
N ARG A 132 1.44 0.84 9.16
CA ARG A 132 2.21 1.97 9.70
C ARG A 132 3.60 2.04 9.09
N GLY A 133 3.98 3.22 8.59
CA GLY A 133 5.32 3.45 8.03
C GLY A 133 5.60 2.74 6.70
N ILE A 134 4.59 2.18 6.03
CA ILE A 134 4.78 1.60 4.70
C ILE A 134 4.97 2.70 3.65
N ASP A 135 5.98 2.48 2.81
CA ASP A 135 6.20 3.25 1.59
C ASP A 135 5.32 2.67 0.47
N ILE A 136 4.15 3.31 0.31
CA ILE A 136 3.20 3.01 -0.75
C ILE A 136 3.02 4.23 -1.65
N PRO A 137 2.75 4.02 -2.94
CA PRO A 137 2.43 5.12 -3.85
C PRO A 137 1.20 5.87 -3.36
N GLU A 138 1.02 7.08 -3.87
CA GLU A 138 -0.16 7.89 -3.60
C GLU A 138 -1.45 7.10 -3.93
N LEU A 139 -2.33 6.97 -2.94
CA LEU A 139 -3.61 6.28 -3.08
C LEU A 139 -4.69 7.25 -3.56
N LYS A 140 -5.53 6.81 -4.50
CA LYS A 140 -6.72 7.58 -4.95
C LYS A 140 -7.88 7.45 -3.99
N PHE A 141 -7.99 6.31 -3.31
CA PHE A 141 -8.99 6.13 -2.28
C PHE A 141 -8.51 5.29 -1.10
N ILE A 142 -9.21 5.46 0.01
CA ILE A 142 -9.12 4.62 1.20
C ILE A 142 -10.52 4.09 1.49
N ILE A 143 -10.63 2.81 1.81
CA ILE A 143 -11.87 2.19 2.25
C ILE A 143 -11.68 1.71 3.68
N HIS A 144 -12.41 2.29 4.63
CA HIS A 144 -12.56 1.72 5.96
C HIS A 144 -13.66 0.67 5.89
N TYR A 145 -13.28 -0.59 5.61
CA TYR A 145 -14.20 -1.72 5.70
C TYR A 145 -14.63 -1.89 7.15
N GLU A 146 -13.70 -1.76 8.09
CA GLU A 146 -13.97 -1.61 9.51
C GLU A 146 -13.44 -0.27 9.99
N VAL A 147 -14.25 0.45 10.77
CA VAL A 147 -13.85 1.74 11.36
C VAL A 147 -12.88 1.46 12.53
N PRO A 148 -11.77 2.20 12.66
CA PRO A 148 -10.87 2.02 13.79
C PRO A 148 -11.55 2.44 15.10
N ARG A 149 -10.99 1.99 16.23
CA ARG A 149 -11.59 2.29 17.55
C ARG A 149 -11.24 3.69 18.05
N ALA A 150 -10.11 4.24 17.61
CA ALA A 150 -9.58 5.52 18.04
C ALA A 150 -9.46 6.52 16.88
N GLU A 151 -9.60 7.81 17.19
CA GLU A 151 -9.48 8.90 16.21
C GLU A 151 -8.06 8.98 15.63
N GLU A 152 -7.03 8.77 16.44
CA GLU A 152 -5.65 8.82 15.98
C GLU A 152 -5.38 7.78 14.89
N GLU A 153 -5.93 6.57 15.05
CA GLU A 153 -5.84 5.51 14.04
C GLU A 153 -6.55 5.93 12.74
N PHE A 154 -7.72 6.55 12.84
CA PHE A 154 -8.44 7.07 11.68
C PHE A 154 -7.62 8.12 10.93
N ILE A 155 -7.01 9.07 11.64
CA ILE A 155 -6.13 10.09 11.07
C ILE A 155 -4.91 9.43 10.41
N HIS A 156 -4.27 8.45 11.06
CA HIS A 156 -3.11 7.74 10.53
C HIS A 156 -3.40 6.92 9.27
N ARG A 157 -4.55 6.24 9.23
CA ARG A 157 -5.05 5.55 8.03
C ARG A 157 -5.22 6.54 6.89
N ASN A 158 -5.89 7.66 7.18
CA ASN A 158 -6.21 8.68 6.19
C ASN A 158 -4.99 9.47 5.67
N GLY A 159 -3.91 9.55 6.45
CA GLY A 159 -2.61 10.11 6.01
C GLY A 159 -1.89 9.32 4.89
N ARG A 160 -2.51 8.23 4.39
CA ARG A 160 -2.03 7.42 3.26
C ARG A 160 -2.57 7.90 1.90
N THR A 161 -3.51 8.84 1.88
CA THR A 161 -4.01 9.51 0.68
C THR A 161 -3.90 11.03 0.85
N ALA A 162 -4.18 11.80 -0.22
CA ALA A 162 -4.21 13.26 -0.20
C ALA A 162 -2.93 13.91 0.42
N ARG A 163 -1.76 13.38 0.05
CA ARG A 163 -0.48 14.04 0.34
C ARG A 163 -0.32 15.24 -0.61
N VAL A 164 0.18 16.35 -0.09
CA VAL A 164 0.50 17.64 -0.74
C VAL A 164 0.06 17.70 -2.22
N ASP A 165 -1.08 18.37 -2.45
CA ASP A 165 -1.75 18.62 -3.75
C ASP A 165 -2.68 17.55 -4.36
N ALA A 166 -2.70 16.32 -3.85
CA ALA A 166 -3.57 15.27 -4.38
C ALA A 166 -5.01 15.29 -3.82
N LYS A 167 -6.01 15.04 -4.69
CA LYS A 167 -7.40 14.75 -4.30
C LYS A 167 -7.52 13.24 -3.99
N GLY A 168 -7.90 12.91 -2.76
CA GLY A 168 -8.19 11.54 -2.33
C GLY A 168 -9.55 11.47 -1.64
N THR A 169 -10.19 10.30 -1.70
CA THR A 169 -11.48 10.07 -1.01
C THR A 169 -11.36 8.92 -0.01
N ALA A 170 -11.75 9.17 1.24
CA ALA A 170 -11.91 8.13 2.25
C ALA A 170 -13.38 7.70 2.31
N TYR A 171 -13.65 6.44 1.99
CA TYR A 171 -14.95 5.81 2.10
C TYR A 171 -15.06 5.06 3.41
N VAL A 172 -16.15 5.26 4.13
CA VAL A 172 -16.47 4.54 5.37
C VAL A 172 -17.66 3.63 5.11
N LEU A 173 -17.46 2.31 5.20
CA LEU A 173 -18.55 1.33 5.04
C LEU A 173 -19.28 1.16 6.35
N LYS A 174 -20.57 1.51 6.33
CA LYS A 174 -21.41 1.57 7.52
C LYS A 174 -22.67 0.74 7.30
N TRP A 175 -22.97 -0.16 8.22
CA TRP A 175 -24.29 -0.81 8.24
C TRP A 175 -25.36 0.22 8.59
N ASP A 176 -26.51 0.20 7.90
CA ASP A 176 -27.60 1.18 8.07
C ASP A 176 -28.04 1.39 9.52
N LYS A 177 -28.08 0.33 10.33
CA LYS A 177 -28.45 0.35 11.76
C LYS A 177 -27.30 0.67 12.72
N ALA A 178 -26.05 0.73 12.26
CA ALA A 178 -24.91 1.08 13.12
C ALA A 178 -24.81 2.60 13.30
N SER A 179 -24.25 3.07 14.41
CA SER A 179 -23.76 4.45 14.54
C SER A 179 -22.31 4.54 14.06
N LEU A 180 -21.87 5.72 13.67
CA LEU A 180 -20.45 6.01 13.46
C LEU A 180 -19.88 6.63 14.75
N PRO A 181 -18.58 6.43 15.04
CA PRO A 181 -17.91 7.13 16.13
C PRO A 181 -17.98 8.65 15.97
N ASP A 182 -17.94 9.36 17.09
CA ASP A 182 -18.07 10.82 17.12
C ASP A 182 -16.99 11.55 16.35
N PHE A 183 -15.80 10.96 16.15
CA PHE A 183 -14.74 11.58 15.35
C PHE A 183 -15.01 11.54 13.83
N ILE A 184 -16.03 10.81 13.37
CA ILE A 184 -16.46 10.78 11.96
C ILE A 184 -17.74 11.61 11.82
N LYS A 185 -17.60 12.93 11.73
CA LYS A 185 -18.71 13.88 11.54
C LYS A 185 -18.83 14.37 10.10
N ASN A 186 -20.01 14.87 9.73
CA ASN A 186 -20.27 15.62 8.50
C ASN A 186 -19.95 14.87 7.19
N THR A 187 -20.07 13.54 7.19
CA THR A 187 -19.83 12.71 6.01
C THR A 187 -21.02 12.77 5.06
N LYS A 188 -20.73 12.94 3.76
CA LYS A 188 -21.76 12.84 2.71
C LYS A 188 -21.95 11.38 2.32
N ASN A 189 -23.20 10.97 2.07
CA ASN A 189 -23.45 9.64 1.50
C ASN A 189 -22.93 9.59 0.06
N ALA A 190 -22.12 8.58 -0.25
CA ALA A 190 -21.68 8.34 -1.62
C ALA A 190 -22.79 7.63 -2.40
N ASN A 191 -23.11 8.15 -3.58
CA ASN A 191 -23.92 7.43 -4.56
C ASN A 191 -22.99 6.55 -5.41
N ILE A 192 -23.05 5.24 -5.19
CA ILE A 192 -22.24 4.24 -5.90
C ILE A 192 -23.04 3.47 -6.97
N SER A 193 -24.20 3.98 -7.40
CA SER A 193 -25.06 3.29 -8.37
C SER A 193 -24.46 3.20 -9.78
N LYS A 194 -23.53 4.09 -10.13
CA LYS A 194 -22.83 4.07 -11.41
C LYS A 194 -21.56 3.24 -11.31
N LYS A 195 -21.48 2.12 -12.02
CA LYS A 195 -20.23 1.36 -12.13
C LYS A 195 -19.25 2.07 -13.06
N ALA A 196 -17.96 2.04 -12.72
CA ALA A 196 -16.92 2.47 -13.63
C ALA A 196 -16.70 1.43 -14.73
N VAL A 197 -16.18 1.87 -15.87
CA VAL A 197 -15.73 0.95 -16.92
C VAL A 197 -14.41 0.33 -16.45
N LEU A 198 -14.44 -0.97 -16.15
CA LEU A 198 -13.26 -1.73 -15.79
C LEU A 198 -12.37 -1.92 -17.01
N LYS A 199 -11.13 -1.45 -16.90
CA LYS A 199 -10.05 -1.76 -17.83
C LYS A 199 -9.35 -3.03 -17.36
N PRO A 200 -8.94 -3.91 -18.29
CA PRO A 200 -8.08 -5.03 -17.96
C PRO A 200 -6.83 -4.54 -17.24
N GLN A 201 -6.36 -5.33 -16.28
CA GLN A 201 -5.09 -5.08 -15.62
C GLN A 201 -3.98 -5.09 -16.66
N TYR A 202 -3.19 -4.02 -16.68
CA TYR A 202 -2.11 -3.88 -17.66
C TYR A 202 -0.79 -4.44 -17.16
N TRP A 203 -0.45 -4.29 -15.87
CA TRP A 203 0.86 -4.66 -15.34
C TRP A 203 0.86 -6.04 -14.69
N GLU A 204 1.96 -6.75 -14.86
CA GLU A 204 2.31 -7.99 -14.16
C GLU A 204 3.73 -7.87 -13.61
N THR A 205 4.00 -8.48 -12.45
CA THR A 205 5.31 -8.42 -11.81
C THR A 205 6.07 -9.71 -12.05
N LEU A 206 7.24 -9.60 -12.68
CA LEU A 206 8.20 -10.69 -12.77
C LEU A 206 9.20 -10.61 -11.62
N PHE A 207 9.54 -11.78 -11.08
CA PHE A 207 10.63 -12.00 -10.15
C PHE A 207 11.90 -12.43 -10.92
N ILE A 208 13.04 -11.89 -10.51
CA ILE A 208 14.36 -12.26 -11.02
C ILE A 208 15.24 -12.67 -9.84
N SER A 209 15.84 -13.85 -9.88
CA SER A 209 16.64 -14.41 -8.78
C SER A 209 18.04 -13.78 -8.60
N GLY A 210 18.31 -12.62 -9.20
CA GLY A 210 19.59 -11.92 -9.15
C GLY A 210 19.44 -10.48 -8.66
N GLY A 211 20.39 -10.02 -7.84
CA GLY A 211 20.34 -8.70 -7.19
C GLY A 211 21.69 -8.00 -7.10
N ARG A 212 21.77 -6.96 -6.25
CA ARG A 212 22.97 -6.11 -6.09
C ARG A 212 24.22 -6.90 -5.69
N LYS A 213 24.10 -7.93 -4.86
CA LYS A 213 25.23 -8.78 -4.45
C LYS A 213 25.87 -9.51 -5.63
N ASP A 214 25.10 -9.74 -6.69
CA ASP A 214 25.58 -10.34 -7.94
C ASP A 214 26.15 -9.29 -8.92
N LYS A 215 26.34 -8.05 -8.45
CA LYS A 215 26.77 -6.88 -9.25
C LYS A 215 25.80 -6.54 -10.39
N ILE A 216 24.53 -6.88 -10.22
CA ILE A 216 23.46 -6.55 -11.17
C ILE A 216 22.93 -5.15 -10.84
N SER A 217 22.85 -4.28 -11.85
CA SER A 217 22.22 -2.97 -11.77
C SER A 217 20.84 -2.95 -12.45
N LYS A 218 20.06 -1.89 -12.22
CA LYS A 218 18.77 -1.69 -12.92
C LYS A 218 18.97 -1.60 -14.44
N GLY A 219 20.07 -0.98 -14.89
CA GLY A 219 20.40 -0.85 -16.31
C GLY A 219 20.71 -2.19 -16.97
N ASP A 220 21.32 -3.13 -16.23
CA ASP A 220 21.56 -4.49 -16.75
C ASP A 220 20.25 -5.24 -16.96
N ILE A 221 19.33 -5.15 -16.00
CA ILE A 221 18.00 -5.75 -16.11
C ILE A 221 17.25 -5.13 -17.30
N ALA A 222 17.22 -3.80 -17.41
CA ALA A 222 16.60 -3.14 -18.56
C ALA A 222 17.21 -3.60 -19.89
N GLY A 223 18.55 -3.70 -19.96
CA GLY A 223 19.25 -4.20 -21.13
C GLY A 223 18.88 -5.65 -21.50
N LEU A 224 18.70 -6.53 -20.52
CA LEU A 224 18.23 -7.90 -20.73
C LEU A 224 16.84 -7.90 -21.37
N PHE A 225 15.90 -7.13 -20.80
CA PHE A 225 14.52 -7.07 -21.28
C PHE A 225 14.42 -6.45 -22.68
N PHE A 226 15.20 -5.40 -22.99
CA PHE A 226 15.18 -4.80 -24.32
C PHE A 226 15.84 -5.70 -25.38
N LYS A 227 16.99 -6.31 -25.07
CA LYS A 227 17.78 -7.05 -26.06
C LYS A 227 17.30 -8.49 -26.27
N GLN A 228 17.02 -9.20 -25.18
CA GLN A 228 16.57 -10.60 -25.25
C GLN A 228 15.06 -10.70 -25.12
N GLY A 229 14.44 -9.84 -24.32
CA GLY A 229 12.98 -9.79 -24.20
C GLY A 229 12.30 -9.11 -25.38
N GLU A 230 13.05 -8.35 -26.20
CA GLU A 230 12.55 -7.65 -27.40
C GLU A 230 11.37 -6.69 -27.12
N ILE A 231 11.32 -6.14 -25.89
CA ILE A 231 10.31 -5.15 -25.53
C ILE A 231 10.82 -3.73 -25.70
N ASN A 232 9.89 -2.79 -25.80
CA ASN A 232 10.21 -1.37 -25.83
C ASN A 232 10.18 -0.73 -24.42
N LYS A 233 10.55 0.55 -24.34
CA LYS A 233 10.61 1.31 -23.07
C LYS A 233 9.23 1.46 -22.39
N GLU A 234 8.15 1.50 -23.15
CA GLU A 234 6.78 1.67 -22.63
C GLU A 234 6.27 0.38 -21.98
N GLN A 235 6.76 -0.77 -22.45
CA GLN A 235 6.47 -2.09 -21.91
C GLN A 235 7.36 -2.48 -20.72
N LEU A 236 8.31 -1.62 -20.32
CA LEU A 236 9.15 -1.85 -19.15
C LEU A 236 8.79 -0.86 -18.04
N GLY A 237 8.09 -1.34 -17.02
CA GLY A 237 7.69 -0.54 -15.87
C GLY A 237 8.79 -0.45 -14.81
N ASN A 238 8.36 -0.28 -13.55
CA ASN A 238 9.28 -0.13 -12.43
C ASN A 238 10.19 -1.35 -12.25
N ILE A 239 11.49 -1.09 -12.03
CA ILE A 239 12.49 -2.09 -11.66
C ILE A 239 12.87 -1.87 -10.19
N GLU A 240 12.47 -2.80 -9.34
CA GLU A 240 12.81 -2.81 -7.92
C GLU A 240 13.97 -3.79 -7.69
N LEU A 241 15.16 -3.25 -7.45
CA LEU A 241 16.39 -4.02 -7.29
C LEU A 241 16.76 -4.16 -5.79
N LYS A 242 16.78 -5.40 -5.31
CA LYS A 242 17.14 -5.78 -3.93
C LYS A 242 18.57 -6.34 -3.87
N GLN A 243 18.99 -6.76 -2.67
CA GLN A 243 20.31 -7.35 -2.45
C GLN A 243 20.48 -8.67 -3.20
N ASP A 244 19.50 -9.56 -3.10
CA ASP A 244 19.59 -10.94 -3.61
C ASP A 244 18.64 -11.23 -4.80
N CYS A 245 17.76 -10.29 -5.15
CA CYS A 245 16.78 -10.45 -6.23
C CYS A 245 16.37 -9.11 -6.83
N ALA A 246 15.54 -9.15 -7.86
CA ALA A 246 14.88 -7.99 -8.44
C ALA A 246 13.45 -8.32 -8.87
N PHE A 247 12.66 -7.27 -9.06
CA PHE A 247 11.28 -7.34 -9.51
C PHE A 247 11.05 -6.32 -10.62
N VAL A 248 10.33 -6.72 -11.66
CA VAL A 248 10.13 -5.91 -12.86
C VAL A 248 8.66 -5.93 -13.25
N ALA A 249 8.07 -4.75 -13.43
CA ALA A 249 6.73 -4.62 -14.00
C ALA A 249 6.78 -4.69 -15.53
N VAL A 250 5.94 -5.54 -16.13
CA VAL A 250 5.77 -5.67 -17.60
C VAL A 250 4.29 -5.81 -17.95
N PRO A 251 3.87 -5.61 -19.21
CA PRO A 251 2.49 -5.85 -19.60
C PRO A 251 2.06 -7.29 -19.36
N LEU A 252 0.87 -7.47 -18.79
CA LEU A 252 0.26 -8.76 -18.48
C LEU A 252 0.19 -9.66 -19.72
N SER A 253 -0.11 -9.08 -20.89
CA SER A 253 -0.22 -9.81 -22.16
C SER A 253 1.06 -10.51 -22.60
N ILE A 254 2.23 -10.02 -22.20
CA ILE A 254 3.54 -10.56 -22.60
C ILE A 254 4.31 -11.18 -21.43
N ALA A 255 3.77 -11.11 -20.21
CA ALA A 255 4.49 -11.49 -18.99
C ALA A 255 4.94 -12.96 -18.98
N LYS A 256 4.07 -13.87 -19.44
CA LYS A 256 4.38 -15.31 -19.50
C LYS A 256 5.47 -15.61 -20.52
N GLU A 257 5.31 -15.08 -21.75
CA GLU A 257 6.30 -15.24 -22.82
C GLU A 257 7.67 -14.71 -22.39
N LEU A 258 7.71 -13.51 -21.78
CA LEU A 258 8.95 -12.94 -21.27
C LEU A 258 9.56 -13.76 -20.14
N ALA A 259 8.75 -14.25 -19.21
CA ALA A 259 9.24 -15.10 -18.13
C ALA A 259 9.92 -16.34 -18.73
N ASP A 260 9.27 -17.02 -19.67
CA ASP A 260 9.81 -18.22 -20.32
C ASP A 260 11.08 -17.92 -21.13
N LYS A 261 11.05 -16.85 -21.94
CA LYS A 261 12.16 -16.43 -22.81
C LYS A 261 13.40 -15.99 -22.03
N LEU A 262 13.22 -15.27 -20.93
CA LEU A 262 14.31 -14.71 -20.12
C LEU A 262 14.76 -15.65 -19.00
N ASN A 263 13.99 -16.69 -18.69
CA ASN A 263 14.38 -17.67 -17.69
C ASN A 263 15.71 -18.33 -18.09
N ASN A 264 16.58 -18.58 -17.10
CA ASN A 264 17.91 -19.16 -17.32
C ASN A 264 18.89 -18.30 -18.14
N SER A 265 18.55 -17.05 -18.45
CA SER A 265 19.48 -16.10 -19.07
C SER A 265 20.66 -15.75 -18.15
N ARG A 266 21.78 -15.31 -18.74
CA ARG A 266 22.92 -14.77 -17.98
C ARG A 266 22.78 -13.26 -17.84
N LEU A 267 22.81 -12.80 -16.60
CA LEU A 267 22.91 -11.39 -16.24
C LEU A 267 24.22 -11.17 -15.48
N LYS A 268 25.15 -10.44 -16.10
CA LYS A 268 26.57 -10.39 -15.67
C LYS A 268 27.16 -11.79 -15.54
N LYS A 269 27.63 -12.16 -14.36
CA LYS A 269 28.25 -13.47 -14.07
C LYS A 269 27.25 -14.50 -13.54
N LYS A 270 25.98 -14.14 -13.37
CA LYS A 270 24.97 -15.01 -12.75
C LYS A 270 23.96 -15.50 -13.79
N LYS A 271 23.62 -16.79 -13.70
CA LYS A 271 22.43 -17.34 -14.37
C LYS A 271 21.21 -17.03 -13.51
N VAL A 272 20.23 -16.32 -14.05
CA VAL A 272 19.04 -15.89 -13.30
C VAL A 272 17.83 -16.74 -13.65
N ARG A 273 16.95 -16.96 -12.67
CA ARG A 273 15.60 -17.47 -12.90
C ARG A 273 14.65 -16.29 -13.02
N VAL A 274 13.76 -16.34 -14.00
CA VAL A 274 12.71 -15.34 -14.22
C VAL A 274 11.38 -16.06 -14.14
N THR A 275 10.48 -15.58 -13.29
CA THR A 275 9.14 -16.16 -13.08
C THR A 275 8.13 -15.06 -12.84
N ILE A 276 6.85 -15.31 -13.14
CA ILE A 276 5.77 -14.46 -12.66
C ILE A 276 5.71 -14.60 -11.13
N LEU A 277 5.51 -13.47 -10.44
CA LEU A 277 5.39 -13.41 -8.98
C LEU A 277 3.93 -13.62 -8.54
#